data_AF-A0A970DA88-F1
#
_entry.id   AF-A0A970DA88-F1
#
_cell.length_a   1.000
_cell.length_b   1.000
_cell.length_c   1.000
_cell.angle_alpha   90.00
_cell.angle_beta   90.00
_cell.angle_gamma   90.00
#
_symmetry.space_group_name_H-M   'P 1'
#
loop_
_entity.id
_entity.type
_entity.pdbx_description
1 polymer ?
#
loop_
_entity_poly.entity_id
_entity_poly.type
_entity_poly.pdbx_seq_one_letter_code
_entity_poly.pdbx_strand_id
1 'polypeptide(L)'
;MEQYVRTSLSDQTICGDLLTSAKMAVKSYATALTEATTPQVRDLLRRQLDDAISSQEKIFRFMEKKGWYKPFDINAQIQMDIQSSQKAINEVRAYMQ
;
A
#
# COMPACT_ATOMS: atom_id res chain seq x y z
N MET A 1 20.57 -2.91 -29.37
CA MET A 1 19.17 -2.51 -29.13
C MET A 1 18.89 -2.77 -27.67
N GLU A 2 18.70 -1.70 -26.89
CA GLU A 2 18.41 -1.76 -25.46
C GLU A 2 17.19 -2.67 -25.24
N GLN A 3 17.40 -3.80 -24.55
CA GLN A 3 16.28 -4.60 -24.07
C GLN A 3 15.55 -3.76 -23.02
N TYR A 4 14.47 -3.10 -23.47
CA TYR A 4 13.56 -2.39 -22.59
C TYR A 4 13.04 -3.38 -21.55
N VAL A 5 13.45 -3.17 -20.30
CA VAL A 5 13.06 -4.02 -19.17
C VAL A 5 11.55 -3.87 -18.99
N ARG A 6 10.77 -4.90 -19.35
CA ARG A 6 9.42 -5.09 -18.81
C ARG A 6 9.54 -5.85 -17.49
N THR A 7 9.82 -5.15 -16.39
CA THR A 7 9.48 -5.69 -15.08
C THR A 7 7.95 -5.64 -15.00
N SER A 8 7.26 -6.75 -15.28
CA SER A 8 5.81 -6.75 -15.06
C SER A 8 5.58 -6.70 -13.55
N LEU A 9 5.16 -5.55 -13.05
CA LEU A 9 4.72 -5.43 -11.65
C LEU A 9 3.61 -6.45 -11.42
N SER A 10 3.75 -7.27 -10.38
CA SER A 10 2.69 -8.21 -10.03
C SER A 10 1.48 -7.45 -9.47
N ASP A 11 0.27 -7.98 -9.67
CA ASP A 11 -0.94 -7.43 -9.06
C ASP A 11 -0.80 -7.32 -7.52
N GLN A 12 -0.08 -8.25 -6.90
CA GLN A 12 0.21 -8.22 -5.47
C GLN A 12 1.07 -7.00 -5.10
N THR A 13 2.10 -6.70 -5.89
CA THR A 13 2.96 -5.51 -5.71
C THR A 13 2.15 -4.24 -5.88
N ILE A 14 1.35 -4.16 -6.95
CA ILE A 14 0.49 -2.99 -7.22
C ILE A 14 -0.48 -2.77 -6.06
N CYS A 15 -1.14 -3.83 -5.57
CA CYS A 15 -2.06 -3.71 -4.44
C CYS A 15 -1.34 -3.34 -3.14
N GLY A 16 -0.13 -3.87 -2.90
CA GLY A 16 0.70 -3.52 -1.75
C GLY A 16 1.07 -2.04 -1.73
N ASP A 17 1.47 -1.49 -2.88
CA ASP A 17 1.77 -0.08 -3.05
C ASP A 17 0.50 0.77 -2.84
N LEU A 18 -0.61 0.41 -3.48
CA LEU A 18 -1.90 1.10 -3.31
C LEU A 18 -2.37 1.10 -1.85
N LEU A 19 -2.26 -0.04 -1.15
CA LEU A 19 -2.64 -0.13 0.26
C LEU A 19 -1.75 0.77 1.13
N THR A 20 -0.45 0.81 0.85
CA THR A 20 0.51 1.67 1.54
C THR A 20 0.19 3.14 1.32
N SER A 21 -0.03 3.56 0.06
CA SER A 21 -0.42 4.93 -0.27
C SER A 21 -1.73 5.33 0.39
N ALA A 22 -2.74 4.46 0.41
CA ALA A 22 -4.02 4.76 1.05
C ALA A 22 -3.87 4.93 2.57
N LYS A 23 -3.07 4.09 3.24
CA LYS A 23 -2.71 4.26 4.66
C LYS A 23 -1.97 5.56 4.93
N MET A 24 -1.07 5.97 4.04
CA MET A 24 -0.39 7.25 4.13
C MET A 24 -1.37 8.41 3.98
N ALA A 25 -2.28 8.35 3.01
CA ALA A 25 -3.32 9.38 2.82
C ALA A 25 -4.19 9.56 4.07
N VAL A 26 -4.62 8.47 4.71
CA VAL A 26 -5.34 8.52 5.99
C VAL A 26 -4.54 9.29 7.05
N LYS A 27 -3.25 8.98 7.23
CA LYS A 27 -2.39 9.70 8.18
C LYS A 27 -2.26 11.18 7.83
N SER A 28 -2.00 11.49 6.56
CA SER A 28 -1.83 12.86 6.08
C SER A 28 -3.09 13.69 6.27
N TYR A 29 -4.27 13.16 5.98
CA TYR A 29 -5.53 13.87 6.20
C TYR A 29 -5.85 14.05 7.69
N ALA A 30 -5.54 13.06 8.53
CA ALA A 30 -5.68 13.20 9.97
C ALA A 30 -4.78 14.33 10.52
N THR A 31 -3.52 14.41 10.08
CA THR A 31 -2.63 15.53 10.44
C THR A 31 -3.19 16.87 9.93
N ALA A 32 -3.55 16.95 8.65
CA ALA A 32 -4.08 18.18 8.05
C ALA A 32 -5.36 18.68 8.75
N LEU A 33 -6.22 17.77 9.24
CA LEU A 33 -7.42 18.13 10.01
C LEU A 33 -7.08 18.86 11.32
N THR A 34 -5.96 18.51 11.96
CA THR A 34 -5.51 19.19 13.19
C THR A 34 -4.92 20.56 12.93
N GLU A 35 -4.46 20.82 11.70
CA GLU A 35 -3.84 22.07 11.27
C GLU A 35 -4.83 23.02 10.56
N ALA A 36 -6.00 22.53 10.17
CA ALA A 36 -7.00 23.30 9.43
C ALA A 36 -7.67 24.38 10.29
N THR A 37 -7.53 25.64 9.88
CA THR A 37 -8.07 26.81 10.59
C THR A 37 -9.52 27.13 10.22
N THR A 38 -9.94 26.88 8.97
CA THR A 38 -11.30 27.21 8.52
C THR A 38 -12.24 26.00 8.58
N PRO A 39 -13.53 26.18 8.95
CA PRO A 39 -14.52 25.10 8.94
C PRO A 39 -14.66 24.42 7.58
N GLN A 40 -14.64 25.19 6.49
CA GLN A 40 -14.82 24.68 5.13
C GLN A 40 -13.68 23.73 4.71
N VAL A 41 -12.43 24.08 5.03
CA VAL A 41 -11.27 23.22 4.78
C VAL A 41 -11.33 21.97 5.65
N ARG A 42 -11.72 22.11 6.92
CA ARG A 42 -11.88 20.97 7.84
C ARG A 42 -12.92 19.97 7.33
N ASP A 43 -14.06 20.45 6.83
CA ASP A 43 -15.12 19.58 6.28
C ASP A 43 -14.70 18.89 4.98
N LEU A 44 -13.91 19.56 4.13
CA LEU A 44 -13.31 18.94 2.95
C LEU A 44 -12.34 17.82 3.33
N LEU A 45 -11.39 18.10 4.24
CA LEU A 45 -10.40 17.13 4.69
C LEU A 45 -11.04 15.93 5.40
N ARG A 46 -12.13 16.14 6.14
CA ARG A 46 -12.89 15.06 6.77
C ARG A 46 -13.48 14.10 5.72
N ARG A 47 -14.08 14.62 4.66
CA ARG A 47 -14.58 13.79 3.55
C ARG A 47 -13.46 13.02 2.86
N GLN A 48 -12.32 13.67 2.61
CA GLN A 48 -11.15 13.01 2.02
C GLN A 48 -10.56 11.91 2.91
N LEU A 49 -10.55 12.13 4.23
CA LEU A 49 -10.18 11.10 5.21
C LEU A 49 -11.13 9.91 5.13
N ASP A 50 -12.44 10.14 5.12
CA ASP A 50 -13.46 9.08 5.03
C ASP A 50 -13.30 8.27 3.73
N ASP A 51 -13.08 8.94 2.60
CA ASP A 51 -12.81 8.31 1.31
C ASP A 51 -11.51 7.48 1.32
N ALA A 52 -10.45 7.96 1.97
CA ALA A 52 -9.19 7.25 2.12
C ALA A 52 -9.34 6.00 3.02
N ILE A 53 -10.12 6.09 4.10
CA ILE A 53 -10.45 4.95 4.97
C ILE A 53 -11.24 3.89 4.18
N SER A 54 -12.25 4.31 3.41
CA SER A 54 -13.02 3.39 2.56
C SER A 54 -12.13 2.73 1.50
N SER A 55 -11.23 3.49 0.89
CA SER A 55 -10.32 2.99 -0.14
C SER A 55 -9.33 1.97 0.42
N GLN A 56 -8.68 2.26 1.54
CA GLN A 56 -7.74 1.33 2.16
C GLN A 56 -8.43 0.04 2.60
N GLU A 57 -9.68 0.09 3.10
CA GLU A 57 -10.47 -1.09 3.44
C GLU A 57 -10.75 -1.97 2.21
N LYS A 58 -11.18 -1.37 1.08
CA LYS A 58 -11.44 -2.11 -0.16
C LYS A 58 -10.20 -2.85 -0.66
N ILE A 59 -9.06 -2.16 -0.68
CA ILE A 59 -7.79 -2.74 -1.11
C ILE A 59 -7.37 -3.86 -0.15
N PHE A 60 -7.42 -3.61 1.16
CA PHE A 60 -7.12 -4.60 2.19
C PHE A 60 -7.95 -5.87 2.04
N ARG A 61 -9.28 -5.75 1.92
CA ARG A 61 -10.18 -6.90 1.75
C ARG A 61 -9.92 -7.65 0.45
N PHE A 62 -9.55 -6.93 -0.62
CA PHE A 62 -9.18 -7.57 -1.88
C PHE A 62 -7.90 -8.40 -1.73
N MET A 63 -6.86 -7.83 -1.10
CA MET A 63 -5.61 -8.55 -0.84
C MET A 63 -5.80 -9.74 0.10
N GLU A 64 -6.64 -9.61 1.13
CA GLU A 64 -7.02 -10.70 2.03
C GLU A 64 -7.68 -11.85 1.25
N LYS A 65 -8.69 -11.56 0.41
CA LYS A 65 -9.36 -12.56 -0.43
C LYS A 65 -8.41 -13.27 -1.40
N LYS A 66 -7.36 -12.59 -1.85
CA LYS A 66 -6.32 -13.16 -2.73
C LYS A 66 -5.24 -13.92 -1.96
N GLY A 67 -5.27 -13.90 -0.62
CA GLY A 67 -4.25 -14.51 0.23
C GLY A 67 -2.94 -13.71 0.26
N TRP A 68 -2.95 -12.46 -0.21
CA TRP A 68 -1.80 -11.55 -0.23
C TRP A 68 -1.66 -10.73 1.05
N TYR A 69 -2.64 -10.84 1.96
CA TYR A 69 -2.63 -10.20 3.28
C TYR A 69 -3.26 -11.14 4.30
N LYS A 70 -2.61 -11.33 5.45
CA LYS A 70 -2.99 -12.26 6.52
C LYS A 70 -3.24 -11.51 7.83
N PRO A 71 -4.40 -10.85 7.99
CA PRO A 71 -4.66 -9.97 9.13
C PRO A 71 -4.77 -10.70 10.48
N PHE A 72 -5.20 -11.97 10.45
CA PHE A 72 -5.42 -12.78 11.66
C PHE A 72 -4.25 -13.71 12.00
N ASP A 73 -3.20 -13.74 11.18
CA ASP A 73 -2.01 -14.55 11.40
C ASP A 73 -0.75 -13.73 11.11
N ILE A 74 -0.30 -13.00 12.14
CA ILE A 74 0.85 -12.12 12.06
C ILE A 74 2.14 -12.87 11.73
N ASN A 75 2.30 -14.11 12.22
CA ASN A 75 3.50 -14.90 11.95
C ASN A 75 3.55 -15.27 10.46
N ALA A 76 2.42 -15.70 9.90
CA ALA A 76 2.34 -16.01 8.49
C ALA A 76 2.46 -14.77 7.59
N GLN A 77 2.00 -13.59 8.05
CA GLN A 77 2.24 -12.31 7.36
C GLN A 77 3.74 -11.97 7.34
N ILE A 78 4.42 -12.01 8.50
CA ILE A 78 5.85 -11.71 8.61
C ILE A 78 6.67 -12.63 7.70
N GLN A 79 6.37 -13.94 7.69
CA GLN A 79 7.08 -14.88 6.82
C GLN A 79 6.85 -14.57 5.34
N MET A 80 5.64 -14.18 4.95
CA MET A 80 5.34 -13.75 3.57
C MET A 80 6.11 -12.49 3.19
N ASP A 81 6.21 -11.52 4.09
CA ASP A 81 6.93 -10.26 3.86
C ASP A 81 8.44 -10.49 3.72
N ILE A 82 9.02 -11.37 4.54
CA ILE A 82 10.43 -11.79 4.45
C ILE A 82 10.70 -12.46 3.10
N GLN A 83 9.85 -13.42 2.70
CA GLN A 83 10.01 -14.12 1.42
C GLN A 83 9.91 -13.16 0.23
N SER A 84 8.93 -12.25 0.27
CA SER A 84 8.74 -11.24 -0.79
C SER A 84 9.95 -10.30 -0.88
N SER A 85 10.50 -9.87 0.27
CA SER A 85 11.70 -9.03 0.32
C SER A 85 12.94 -9.75 -0.22
N GLN A 86 13.12 -11.02 0.16
CA GLN A 86 14.25 -11.82 -0.31
C GLN A 86 14.17 -12.07 -1.82
N LYS A 87 12.96 -12.29 -2.36
CA LYS A 87 12.74 -12.40 -3.80
C LYS A 87 13.15 -11.13 -4.53
N ALA A 88 12.71 -9.95 -4.06
CA ALA A 88 13.08 -8.67 -4.64
C ALA A 88 14.61 -8.44 -4.63
N ILE A 89 15.28 -8.75 -3.50
CA ILE A 89 16.75 -8.66 -3.39
C ILE A 89 17.45 -9.57 -4.42
N ASN A 90 16.96 -10.80 -4.58
CA ASN A 90 17.56 -11.77 -5.49
C ASN A 90 17.36 -11.35 -6.96
N GLU A 91 16.19 -10.81 -7.31
CA GLU A 91 15.93 -10.24 -8.65
C GLU A 91 16.92 -9.12 -8.95
N VAL A 92 17.07 -8.14 -8.05
CA VAL A 92 18.05 -7.05 -8.20
C VAL A 92 19.47 -7.58 -8.34
N ARG A 93 19.86 -8.58 -7.53
CA ARG A 93 21.19 -9.22 -7.62
C ARG A 93 21.43 -9.90 -8.97
N ALA A 94 20.43 -10.59 -9.50
CA ALA A 94 20.52 -11.27 -10.80
C ALA A 94 20.72 -10.29 -11.97
N TYR A 95 20.25 -9.04 -11.84
CA TYR A 95 20.50 -7.98 -12.82
C TYR A 95 21.87 -7.30 -12.68
N MET A 96 22.52 -7.41 -11.52
CA MET A 96 23.84 -6.82 -11.27
C MET A 96 25.01 -7.72 -11.67
N GLN A 97 24.75 -8.95 -12.11
CA GLN A 97 25.73 -9.92 -12.60
C GLN A 97 25.59 -10.09 -14.12
#